data_AF-A0A167VTL9-F1
#
_entry.id   AF-A0A167VTL9-F1
#
_cell.length_a   1.000
_cell.length_b   1.000
_cell.length_c   1.000
_cell.angle_alpha   90.00
_cell.angle_beta   90.00
_cell.angle_gamma   90.00
#
_symmetry.space_group_name_H-M   'P 1'
#
loop_
_entity.id
_entity.type
_entity.pdbx_description
1 polymer ?
#
loop_
_entity_poly.entity_id
_entity_poly.type
_entity_poly.pdbx_seq_one_letter_code
_entity_poly.pdbx_strand_id
1 'polypeptide(L)' 'MQFSSFLFATLLLAASSVWAQDFASEEPRTCLSVCRAEKFKCLPGMEPELIDPEGDKPCWTCCNKKQ' A
#
# COMPACT_ATOMS: atom_id res chain seq x y z
N MET A 1 -19.86 4.16 -45.24
CA MET A 1 -20.25 4.37 -43.82
C MET A 1 -19.84 3.11 -43.06
N GLN A 2 -18.53 2.88 -42.88
CA GLN A 2 -17.63 3.39 -41.83
C GLN A 2 -17.96 2.78 -40.45
N PHE A 3 -17.11 1.81 -40.09
CA PHE A 3 -17.10 0.91 -38.95
C PHE A 3 -16.92 1.65 -37.60
N SER A 4 -17.90 2.47 -37.19
CA SER A 4 -17.72 3.43 -36.09
C SER A 4 -18.42 3.08 -34.77
N SER A 5 -18.90 1.85 -34.56
CA SER A 5 -19.70 1.55 -33.35
C SER A 5 -19.06 0.60 -32.34
N PHE A 6 -17.87 0.04 -32.60
CA PHE A 6 -17.27 -0.98 -31.71
C PHE A 6 -16.17 -0.44 -30.76
N LEU A 7 -15.94 0.87 -30.72
CA LEU A 7 -14.85 1.45 -29.91
C LEU A 7 -15.26 1.92 -28.50
N PHE A 8 -16.53 1.81 -28.11
CA PHE A 8 -16.99 2.37 -26.82
C PHE A 8 -16.94 1.38 -25.64
N ALA A 9 -16.62 0.11 -25.84
CA ALA A 9 -16.74 -0.90 -24.78
C ALA A 9 -15.46 -1.21 -23.98
N THR A 10 -14.27 -0.77 -24.42
CA THR A 10 -13.00 -1.19 -23.81
C THR A 10 -12.38 -0.20 -22.82
N LEU A 11 -12.90 1.03 -22.71
CA LEU A 11 -12.28 2.04 -21.84
C LEU A 11 -12.63 1.95 -20.35
N LEU A 12 -13.61 1.11 -19.95
CA LEU A 12 -14.06 1.05 -18.55
C LEU A 12 -13.37 -0.03 -17.70
N LEU A 13 -12.49 -0.85 -18.28
CA LEU A 13 -11.84 -1.97 -17.56
C LEU A 13 -10.43 -1.66 -17.00
N ALA A 14 -9.96 -0.42 -17.08
CA ALA A 14 -8.61 -0.06 -16.61
C ALA A 14 -8.57 0.60 -15.21
N ALA A 15 -9.71 0.85 -14.57
CA ALA A 15 -9.79 1.69 -13.36
C ALA A 15 -9.84 0.93 -12.02
N SER A 16 -9.71 -0.40 -11.99
CA SER A 16 -9.89 -1.18 -10.76
C SER A 16 -8.63 -1.80 -10.16
N SER A 17 -7.43 -1.41 -10.61
CA SER A 17 -6.17 -1.89 -10.02
C SER A 17 -5.27 -0.75 -9.53
N VAL A 18 -5.84 0.24 -8.85
CA VAL A 18 -5.11 1.34 -8.17
C VAL A 18 -4.91 1.06 -6.67
N TRP A 19 -4.96 -0.20 -6.22
CA TRP A 19 -4.57 -0.53 -4.83
C TRP A 19 -3.26 -1.32 -4.81
N ALA A 20 -2.27 -0.80 -5.52
CA ALA A 20 -0.90 -0.89 -5.10
C ALA A 20 -0.44 0.57 -5.04
N GLN A 21 -0.87 1.30 -4.00
CA GLN A 21 -0.11 2.49 -3.63
C GLN A 21 1.26 1.99 -3.25
N ASP A 22 2.16 2.05 -4.23
CA ASP A 22 3.58 2.16 -4.04
C ASP A 22 3.82 2.96 -2.76
N PHE A 23 4.53 2.34 -1.83
CA PHE A 23 5.11 2.97 -0.66
C PHE A 23 6.15 3.99 -1.12
N ALA A 24 5.70 5.05 -1.79
CA ALA A 24 6.49 6.22 -2.10
C ALA A 24 6.53 7.09 -0.85
N SER A 25 7.30 6.66 0.14
CA SER A 25 7.81 7.54 1.18
C SER A 25 9.21 7.08 1.59
N GLU A 26 10.19 7.63 0.87
CA GLU A 26 11.49 8.07 1.41
C GLU A 26 12.47 6.96 1.85
N GLU A 27 13.37 6.54 0.94
CA GLU A 27 14.40 5.48 1.09
C GLU A 27 13.83 4.10 1.47
N PRO A 28 14.52 2.99 1.15
CA PRO A 28 14.04 1.65 1.51
C PRO A 28 14.11 1.43 3.03
N ARG A 29 13.12 1.94 3.78
CA ARG A 29 12.85 1.50 5.15
C ARG A 29 12.37 0.06 5.06
N THR A 30 13.22 -0.86 5.49
CA THR A 30 12.85 -2.27 5.57
C THR A 30 11.88 -2.46 6.72
N CYS A 31 10.61 -2.73 6.40
CA CYS A 31 9.59 -3.11 7.37
C CYS A 31 9.43 -4.62 7.41
N LEU A 32 9.04 -5.14 8.57
CA LEU A 32 8.62 -6.52 8.69
C LEU A 32 7.31 -6.74 7.93
N SER A 33 7.13 -7.91 7.35
CA SER A 33 5.86 -8.31 6.72
C SER A 33 4.77 -8.67 7.75
N VAL A 34 4.99 -8.38 9.03
CA VAL A 34 4.06 -8.67 10.12
C VAL A 34 3.10 -7.50 10.26
N CYS A 35 1.80 -7.79 10.21
CA CYS A 35 0.73 -6.81 10.33
C CYS A 35 -0.15 -7.23 11.51
N ARG A 36 -0.15 -6.44 12.60
CA ARG A 36 -0.97 -6.68 13.80
C ARG A 36 -1.95 -5.54 14.01
N ALA A 37 -3.17 -5.85 14.43
CA ALA A 37 -4.18 -4.83 14.72
C ALA A 37 -3.74 -3.91 15.88
N GLU A 38 -3.07 -4.45 16.89
CA GLU A 38 -2.63 -3.71 18.06
C GLU A 38 -1.15 -3.32 17.99
N LYS A 39 -0.81 -2.15 18.54
CA LYS A 39 0.57 -1.68 18.66
C LYS A 39 1.37 -2.61 19.55
N PHE A 40 2.53 -3.03 19.07
CA PHE A 40 3.43 -3.92 19.81
C PHE A 40 4.85 -3.35 19.90
N LYS A 41 5.63 -3.88 20.84
CA LYS A 41 7.05 -3.49 20.98
C LYS A 41 7.87 -4.18 19.90
N CYS A 42 8.67 -3.39 19.19
CA CYS A 42 9.60 -3.88 18.18
C CYS A 42 10.93 -4.30 18.80
N LEU A 43 11.72 -5.05 18.02
CA LEU A 43 13.09 -5.39 18.37
C LEU A 43 13.94 -4.10 18.50
N PRO A 44 15.03 -4.13 19.29
CA PRO A 44 15.95 -3.00 19.38
C PRO A 44 16.45 -2.57 18.01
N GLY A 45 16.37 -1.27 17.70
CA GLY A 45 16.73 -0.70 16.40
C GLY A 45 15.56 -0.55 15.42
N MET A 46 14.37 -1.05 15.76
CA MET A 46 13.15 -0.88 14.96
C MET A 46 12.09 -0.07 15.72
N GLU A 47 11.20 0.58 14.97
CA GLU A 47 10.05 1.30 15.51
C GLU A 47 8.71 0.77 15.01
N PRO A 48 7.69 0.78 15.89
CA PRO A 48 6.34 0.44 15.49
C PRO A 48 5.74 1.56 14.64
N GLU A 49 5.32 1.22 13.44
CA GLU A 49 4.71 2.12 12.46
C GLU A 49 3.31 1.62 12.10
N LEU A 50 2.37 2.55 11.96
CA LEU A 50 1.00 2.24 11.57
C LEU A 50 0.91 2.31 10.05
N ILE A 51 0.63 1.17 9.42
CA ILE A 51 0.40 1.05 7.98
C ILE A 51 -1.07 1.27 7.71
N ASP A 52 -1.33 2.04 6.65
CA ASP A 52 -2.66 2.33 6.12
C ASP A 52 -3.62 2.89 7.19
N PRO A 53 -3.28 4.02 7.84
CA PRO A 53 -4.06 4.57 8.95
C PRO A 53 -5.48 4.99 8.56
N GLU A 54 -5.72 5.28 7.28
CA GLU A 54 -7.02 5.70 6.74
C GLU A 54 -7.75 4.57 6.00
N GLY A 55 -7.13 3.41 5.85
CA GLY A 55 -7.73 2.27 5.16
C GLY A 55 -8.65 1.44 6.03
N ASP A 56 -9.28 0.45 5.40
CA ASP A 56 -10.26 -0.43 6.07
C ASP A 56 -9.62 -1.35 7.12
N LYS A 57 -8.30 -1.54 7.08
CA LYS A 57 -7.55 -2.46 7.94
C LYS A 57 -6.21 -1.86 8.39
N PRO A 58 -6.23 -0.80 9.23
CA PRO A 58 -5.01 -0.23 9.77
C PRO A 58 -4.29 -1.27 10.62
N CYS A 59 -2.98 -1.40 10.44
CA CYS A 59 -2.20 -2.34 11.23
C CYS A 59 -0.80 -1.84 11.55
N TRP A 60 -0.30 -2.27 12.69
CA TRP A 60 1.05 -1.99 13.14
C TRP A 60 2.02 -3.01 12.54
N THR A 61 3.16 -2.51 12.09
CA THR A 61 4.36 -3.29 11.77
C THR A 61 5.58 -2.66 12.45
N CYS A 62 6.72 -3.34 12.40
CA CYS A 62 8.00 -2.78 12.81
C CYS A 62 8.82 -2.43 11.59
N CYS A 63 9.27 -1.18 11.52
CA CYS A 63 10.15 -0.68 10.48
C CYS A 63 11.51 -0.32 11.07
N ASN A 64 12.56 -0.51 10.28
CA ASN A 64 13.89 -0.07 10.67
C ASN A 64 13.90 1.46 10.74
N LYS A 65 14.41 2.02 11.83
CA LYS A 65 14.71 3.46 11.88
C LYS A 65 15.83 3.70 10.87
N LYS A 66 15.69 4.69 9.98
CA LYS A 66 16.85 5.18 9.23
C LYS A 66 17.93 5.54 10.26
N GLN A 67 19.09 4.89 10.17
CA GLN A 67 20.30 5.38 10.84
C GLN A 67 20.74 6.67 10.16
#